data_AF-A0A2V8EN89-F1
#
_entry.id   AF-A0A2V8EN89-F1
#
_cell.length_a   1.000
_cell.length_b   1.000
_cell.length_c   1.000
_cell.angle_alpha   90.00
_cell.angle_beta   90.00
_cell.angle_gamma   90.00
#
_symmetry.space_group_name_H-M   'P 1'
#
loop_
_entity.id
_entity.type
_entity.pdbx_description
1 polymer ?
#
loop_
_entity_poly.entity_id
_entity_poly.type
_entity_poly.pdbx_seq_one_letter_code
_entity_poly.pdbx_strand_id
1 'polypeptide(L)'
;MLESREPKLTHVFARRDRPRFETLSPVIGQLTARKEWIFFGALPKADRFLAIAWWVVLILRGVLPAAFAIAMGVLVAAVQRGGGLGNALTFVGVVFILLQVLAPIHQAISSNLGDRTAAWLYDRLTEACVGPPGMAHLEDPTLTSDLAVARDFDLGMTGPPLSISMDFIASGMVEMIGGAACAIVLAAYAWWAPIVLGGAWMATHWLLRESAIWFDRNTEEVRGAQRDADYAYRLAVDPQPSKELRLFGLVDWTIDRFVNRRTRLHALQYEA
;
A
#
# COMPACT_ATOMS: atom_id res chain seq x y z
N MET A 1 37.12 -25.84 -38.03
CA MET A 1 36.40 -27.09 -37.71
C MET A 1 36.83 -27.50 -36.32
N LEU A 2 36.00 -27.27 -35.31
CA LEU A 2 35.91 -27.94 -34.00
C LEU A 2 34.98 -27.08 -33.13
N GLU A 3 33.74 -27.52 -33.10
CA GLU A 3 32.56 -26.92 -32.50
C GLU A 3 32.46 -27.41 -31.05
N SER A 4 32.74 -26.54 -30.08
CA SER A 4 32.60 -26.88 -28.66
C SER A 4 31.14 -26.72 -28.24
N ARG A 5 30.45 -27.86 -28.10
CA ARG A 5 29.09 -27.94 -27.54
C ARG A 5 29.11 -27.61 -26.04
N GLU A 6 28.59 -26.44 -25.69
CA GLU A 6 28.18 -26.12 -24.31
C GLU A 6 26.87 -26.87 -23.97
N PRO A 7 26.77 -27.58 -22.83
CA PRO A 7 25.51 -28.13 -22.38
C PRO A 7 24.65 -27.03 -21.74
N LYS A 8 23.56 -26.65 -22.43
CA LYS A 8 22.52 -25.75 -21.92
C LYS A 8 21.88 -26.33 -20.64
N LEU A 9 22.19 -25.74 -19.49
CA LEU A 9 21.58 -25.98 -18.18
C LEU A 9 20.16 -25.37 -18.08
N THR A 10 19.30 -25.62 -19.06
CA THR A 10 17.92 -25.07 -19.09
C THR A 10 16.84 -26.01 -18.53
N HIS A 11 17.21 -27.12 -17.89
CA HIS A 11 16.22 -28.16 -17.51
C HIS A 11 15.98 -28.39 -16.01
N VAL A 12 16.57 -27.60 -15.10
CA VAL A 12 16.45 -27.89 -13.65
C VAL A 12 15.39 -27.03 -12.93
N PHE A 13 14.95 -25.90 -13.47
CA PHE A 13 13.97 -25.00 -12.80
C PHE A 13 12.52 -25.09 -13.32
N ALA A 14 12.18 -26.06 -14.18
CA ALA A 14 10.88 -26.09 -14.85
C ALA A 14 9.75 -26.88 -14.13
N ARG A 15 9.99 -27.50 -12.96
CA ARG A 15 8.98 -28.34 -12.29
C ARG A 15 9.05 -28.28 -10.76
N ARG A 16 8.49 -27.24 -10.16
CA ARG A 16 7.64 -27.33 -8.97
C ARG A 16 7.01 -25.95 -8.71
N ASP A 17 5.69 -25.97 -8.55
CA ASP A 17 4.83 -24.84 -8.18
C ASP A 17 4.58 -23.77 -9.24
N ARG A 18 3.98 -24.18 -10.36
CA ARG A 18 3.07 -23.26 -11.09
C ARG A 18 1.81 -23.07 -10.24
N PRO A 19 1.37 -21.83 -9.96
CA PRO A 19 0.13 -21.61 -9.26
C PRO A 19 -1.04 -22.13 -10.11
N ARG A 20 -1.94 -22.87 -9.45
CA ARG A 20 -3.09 -23.58 -10.01
C ARG A 20 -4.19 -22.61 -10.49
N PHE A 21 -3.90 -21.78 -11.49
CA PHE A 21 -4.83 -20.80 -12.08
C PHE A 21 -5.03 -20.98 -13.60
N GLU A 22 -4.83 -22.19 -14.13
CA GLU A 22 -4.94 -22.46 -15.58
C GLU A 22 -6.37 -22.64 -16.12
N THR A 23 -7.42 -22.30 -15.35
CA THR A 23 -8.82 -22.42 -15.82
C THR A 23 -9.70 -21.21 -15.48
N LEU A 24 -9.12 -20.00 -15.48
CA LEU A 24 -9.91 -18.76 -15.43
C LEU A 24 -9.73 -17.99 -16.74
N SER A 25 -10.82 -17.43 -17.27
CA SER A 25 -10.86 -16.72 -18.55
C SER A 25 -9.75 -15.65 -18.64
N PRO A 26 -9.23 -15.33 -19.85
CA PRO A 26 -8.11 -14.41 -20.04
C PRO A 26 -8.35 -13.02 -19.40
N VAL A 27 -9.61 -12.60 -19.27
CA VAL A 27 -10.02 -11.38 -18.58
C VAL A 27 -9.81 -11.47 -17.06
N ILE A 28 -10.12 -12.61 -16.44
CA ILE A 28 -9.87 -12.85 -15.01
C ILE A 28 -8.37 -12.93 -14.74
N GLY A 29 -7.58 -13.53 -15.65
CA GLY A 29 -6.11 -13.56 -15.55
C GLY A 29 -5.46 -12.18 -15.61
N GLN A 30 -5.97 -11.26 -16.44
CA GLN A 30 -5.49 -9.88 -16.48
C GLN A 30 -5.89 -9.06 -15.24
N LEU A 31 -7.05 -9.36 -14.63
CA LEU A 31 -7.47 -8.74 -13.38
C LEU A 31 -6.64 -9.25 -12.20
N THR A 32 -6.37 -10.55 -12.10
CA THR A 32 -5.53 -11.11 -11.02
C THR A 32 -4.05 -10.77 -11.14
N ALA A 33 -3.58 -10.35 -12.32
CA ALA A 33 -2.21 -9.88 -12.53
C ALA A 33 -1.97 -8.43 -12.06
N ARG A 34 -3.02 -7.67 -11.72
CA ARG A 34 -2.83 -6.30 -11.24
C ARG A 34 -2.27 -6.28 -9.82
N LYS A 35 -1.33 -5.37 -9.57
CA LYS A 35 -0.57 -5.27 -8.30
C LYS A 35 -1.50 -5.12 -7.09
N GLU A 36 -2.63 -4.43 -7.26
CA GLU A 36 -3.65 -4.21 -6.23
C GLU A 36 -4.32 -5.51 -5.79
N TRP A 37 -4.67 -6.38 -6.74
CA TRP A 37 -5.31 -7.67 -6.42
C TRP A 37 -4.32 -8.66 -5.79
N ILE A 38 -3.06 -8.61 -6.19
CA ILE A 38 -1.98 -9.38 -5.55
C ILE A 38 -1.82 -8.92 -4.10
N PHE A 39 -1.81 -7.61 -3.86
CA PHE A 39 -1.75 -7.02 -2.53
C PHE A 39 -2.95 -7.42 -1.66
N PHE A 40 -4.18 -7.19 -2.12
CA PHE A 40 -5.39 -7.57 -1.37
C PHE A 40 -5.51 -9.08 -1.16
N GLY A 41 -4.97 -9.89 -2.07
CA GLY A 41 -4.87 -11.35 -1.93
C GLY A 41 -3.83 -11.80 -0.90
N ALA A 42 -2.89 -10.95 -0.50
CA ALA A 42 -1.91 -11.23 0.55
C ALA A 42 -2.48 -10.98 1.95
N LEU A 43 -3.34 -9.97 2.13
CA LEU A 43 -3.92 -9.62 3.43
C LEU A 43 -4.58 -10.79 4.19
N PRO A 44 -5.51 -11.57 3.58
CA PRO A 44 -6.13 -12.69 4.29
C PRO A 44 -5.19 -13.88 4.51
N LYS A 45 -4.04 -13.94 3.83
CA LYS A 45 -3.00 -14.95 4.07
C LYS A 45 -2.17 -14.63 5.31
N ALA A 46 -1.98 -13.34 5.60
CA ALA A 46 -1.29 -12.88 6.80
C ALA A 46 -2.20 -12.98 8.04
N ASP A 47 -3.42 -12.43 7.96
CA ASP A 47 -4.42 -12.54 9.01
C ASP A 47 -5.83 -12.43 8.46
N ARG A 48 -6.55 -13.56 8.48
CA ARG A 48 -7.92 -13.63 7.97
C ARG A 48 -8.91 -12.84 8.82
N PHE A 49 -8.74 -12.79 10.14
CA PHE A 49 -9.68 -12.12 11.03
C PHE A 49 -9.54 -10.60 10.93
N LEU A 50 -8.31 -10.09 10.95
CA LEU A 50 -8.05 -8.65 10.77
C LEU A 50 -8.44 -8.19 9.37
N ALA A 51 -8.19 -8.98 8.32
CA ALA A 51 -8.61 -8.63 6.96
C ALA A 51 -10.14 -8.52 6.83
N ILE A 52 -10.90 -9.44 7.44
CA ILE A 52 -12.37 -9.37 7.46
C ILE A 52 -12.83 -8.15 8.26
N ALA A 53 -12.29 -7.94 9.46
CA ALA A 53 -12.64 -6.80 10.30
C ALA A 53 -12.36 -5.46 9.59
N TRP A 54 -11.24 -5.37 8.89
CA TRP A 54 -10.87 -4.21 8.08
C TRP A 54 -11.92 -3.90 7.01
N TRP A 55 -12.30 -4.89 6.20
CA TRP A 55 -13.34 -4.70 5.18
C TRP A 55 -14.71 -4.34 5.76
N VAL A 56 -15.11 -4.95 6.89
CA VAL A 56 -16.39 -4.64 7.54
C VAL A 56 -16.43 -3.20 8.04
N VAL A 57 -15.37 -2.76 8.74
CA VAL A 57 -15.29 -1.39 9.27
C VAL A 57 -15.18 -0.38 8.13
N LEU A 58 -14.46 -0.70 7.06
CA LEU A 58 -14.36 0.12 5.85
C LEU A 58 -15.74 0.39 5.22
N ILE A 59 -16.54 -0.65 4.99
CA ILE A 59 -17.88 -0.52 4.42
C ILE A 59 -18.79 0.28 5.36
N LEU A 60 -18.75 -0.01 6.66
CA LEU A 60 -19.57 0.69 7.63
C LEU A 60 -19.21 2.18 7.70
N ARG A 61 -17.92 2.53 7.72
CA ARG A 61 -17.44 3.92 7.65
C ARG A 61 -17.85 4.61 6.36
N GLY A 62 -17.82 3.90 5.23
CA GLY A 62 -18.24 4.46 3.94
C GLY A 62 -19.75 4.78 3.90
N VAL A 63 -20.61 4.00 4.55
CA VAL A 63 -22.07 4.23 4.50
C VAL A 63 -22.55 5.25 5.55
N LEU A 64 -21.83 5.41 6.66
CA LEU A 64 -22.22 6.28 7.77
C LEU A 64 -22.49 7.75 7.39
N PRO A 65 -21.71 8.42 6.53
CA PRO A 65 -22.00 9.79 6.11
C PRO A 65 -23.38 9.94 5.43
N ALA A 66 -23.75 8.98 4.59
CA ALA A 66 -25.07 8.96 3.94
C ALA A 66 -26.19 8.72 4.97
N ALA A 67 -25.96 7.80 5.92
CA ALA A 67 -26.89 7.56 7.02
C ALA A 67 -27.06 8.81 7.91
N PHE A 68 -25.99 9.56 8.14
CA PHE A 68 -26.01 10.80 8.92
C PHE A 68 -26.82 11.89 8.21
N ALA A 69 -26.67 12.04 6.89
CA ALA A 69 -27.50 12.95 6.10
C ALA A 69 -29.00 12.62 6.21
N ILE A 70 -29.37 11.33 6.14
CA ILE A 70 -30.75 10.87 6.36
C ILE A 70 -31.22 11.18 7.78
N ALA A 71 -30.39 10.90 8.79
CA ALA A 71 -30.71 11.18 10.19
C ALA A 71 -30.99 12.67 10.44
N MET A 72 -30.19 13.55 9.84
CA MET A 72 -30.40 14.99 9.88
C MET A 72 -31.71 15.39 9.20
N GLY A 73 -32.05 14.80 8.04
CA GLY A 73 -33.33 15.04 7.38
C GLY A 73 -34.53 14.63 8.24
N VAL A 74 -34.45 13.48 8.91
CA VAL A 74 -35.50 13.00 9.84
C VAL A 74 -35.66 13.95 11.03
N LEU A 75 -34.55 14.44 11.59
CA LEU A 75 -34.55 15.40 12.70
C LEU A 75 -35.20 16.72 12.28
N VAL A 76 -34.80 17.29 11.15
CA VAL A 76 -35.39 18.54 10.62
C VAL A 76 -36.89 18.38 10.39
N ALA A 77 -37.33 17.26 9.82
CA ALA A 77 -38.75 16.99 9.61
C ALA A 77 -39.53 16.83 10.93
N ALA A 78 -38.93 16.25 11.98
CA ALA A 78 -39.54 16.14 13.30
C ALA A 78 -39.73 17.52 13.96
N VAL A 79 -38.74 18.40 13.83
CA VAL A 79 -38.80 19.79 14.31
C VAL A 79 -39.91 20.55 13.57
N GLN A 80 -39.97 20.45 12.24
CA GLN A 80 -40.99 21.14 11.44
C GLN A 80 -42.42 20.70 11.77
N ARG A 81 -42.61 19.42 12.13
CA ARG A 81 -43.91 18.88 12.52
C ARG A 81 -44.29 19.17 13.98
N GLY A 82 -43.41 19.81 14.75
CA GLY A 82 -43.62 20.06 16.19
C GLY A 82 -43.75 18.78 17.03
N GLY A 83 -43.20 17.65 16.55
CA GLY A 83 -43.31 16.35 17.20
C GLY A 83 -42.23 16.08 18.25
N GLY A 84 -42.31 14.91 18.89
CA GLY A 84 -41.28 14.46 19.83
C GLY A 84 -39.93 14.24 19.15
N LEU A 85 -38.88 14.88 19.67
CA LEU A 85 -37.52 14.86 19.08
C LEU A 85 -36.67 13.67 19.54
N GLY A 86 -37.09 12.93 20.57
CA GLY A 86 -36.29 11.88 21.21
C GLY A 86 -35.76 10.84 20.23
N ASN A 87 -36.62 10.27 19.37
CA ASN A 87 -36.21 9.22 18.43
C ASN A 87 -35.22 9.75 17.36
N ALA A 88 -35.45 10.97 16.86
CA ALA A 88 -34.59 11.56 15.84
C ALA A 88 -33.22 11.95 16.41
N LEU A 89 -33.19 12.51 17.62
CA LEU A 89 -31.94 12.82 18.33
C LEU A 89 -31.16 11.56 18.69
N THR A 90 -31.84 10.50 19.15
CA THR A 90 -31.18 9.20 19.40
C THR A 90 -30.58 8.64 18.12
N PHE A 91 -31.29 8.71 16.99
CA PHE A 91 -30.76 8.24 15.71
C PHE A 91 -29.52 9.02 15.26
N VAL A 92 -29.58 10.36 15.29
CA VAL A 92 -28.42 11.23 15.00
C VAL A 92 -27.26 10.92 15.95
N GLY A 93 -27.54 10.78 17.26
CA GLY A 93 -26.54 10.48 18.28
C GLY A 93 -25.84 9.14 18.05
N VAL A 94 -26.58 8.08 17.71
CA VAL A 94 -26.01 6.77 17.40
C VAL A 94 -25.12 6.84 16.17
N VAL A 95 -25.59 7.44 15.07
CA VAL A 95 -24.79 7.56 13.84
C VAL A 95 -23.55 8.43 14.09
N PHE A 96 -23.67 9.50 14.86
CA PHE A 96 -22.55 10.36 15.24
C PHE A 96 -21.51 9.61 16.08
N ILE A 97 -21.94 8.85 17.10
CA ILE A 97 -21.02 8.04 17.91
C ILE A 97 -20.29 7.03 17.03
N LEU A 98 -20.99 6.37 16.10
CA LEU A 98 -20.38 5.44 15.16
C LEU A 98 -19.33 6.15 14.26
N LEU A 99 -19.64 7.35 13.74
CA LEU A 99 -18.68 8.14 12.96
C LEU A 99 -17.38 8.41 13.74
N GLN A 100 -17.50 8.76 15.03
CA GLN A 100 -16.36 9.11 15.87
C GLN A 100 -15.56 7.88 16.32
N VAL A 101 -16.21 6.75 16.60
CA VAL A 101 -15.57 5.56 17.17
C VAL A 101 -14.95 4.68 16.08
N LEU A 102 -15.58 4.57 14.91
CA LEU A 102 -15.08 3.68 13.87
C LEU A 102 -13.77 4.18 13.25
N ALA A 103 -13.53 5.49 13.21
CA ALA A 103 -12.30 6.04 12.65
C ALA A 103 -11.03 5.53 13.36
N PRO A 104 -10.85 5.73 14.69
CA PRO A 104 -9.68 5.21 15.40
C PRO A 104 -9.64 3.68 15.43
N ILE A 105 -10.79 2.99 15.46
CA ILE A 105 -10.83 1.52 15.35
C ILE A 105 -10.26 1.06 14.01
N HIS A 106 -10.67 1.68 12.91
CA HIS A 106 -10.20 1.32 11.58
C HIS A 106 -8.70 1.58 11.43
N GLN A 107 -8.20 2.68 11.99
CA GLN A 107 -6.77 3.01 12.01
C GLN A 107 -5.96 1.95 12.77
N ALA A 108 -6.42 1.54 13.95
CA ALA A 108 -5.77 0.49 14.73
C ALA A 108 -5.78 -0.86 14.00
N ILE A 109 -6.91 -1.25 13.40
CA ILE A 109 -6.99 -2.49 12.59
C ILE A 109 -6.05 -2.40 11.38
N SER A 110 -6.00 -1.26 10.71
CA SER A 110 -5.14 -1.02 9.53
C SER A 110 -3.66 -1.16 9.89
N SER A 111 -3.20 -0.54 10.98
CA SER A 111 -1.82 -0.66 11.45
C SER A 111 -1.45 -2.10 11.76
N ASN A 112 -2.27 -2.80 12.56
CA ASN A 112 -2.00 -4.19 12.95
C ASN A 112 -2.01 -5.13 11.73
N LEU A 113 -2.94 -4.93 10.79
CA LEU A 113 -2.99 -5.73 9.57
C LEU A 113 -1.77 -5.47 8.68
N GLY A 114 -1.33 -4.21 8.58
CA GLY A 114 -0.10 -3.86 7.86
C GLY A 114 1.15 -4.48 8.48
N ASP A 115 1.30 -4.44 9.81
CA ASP A 115 2.41 -5.10 10.52
C ASP A 115 2.41 -6.62 10.30
N ARG A 116 1.25 -7.29 10.43
CA ARG A 116 1.15 -8.74 10.16
C ARG A 116 1.44 -9.08 8.71
N THR A 117 1.00 -8.24 7.78
CA THR A 117 1.25 -8.44 6.35
C THR A 117 2.74 -8.26 6.04
N ALA A 118 3.40 -7.26 6.64
CA ALA A 118 4.83 -7.05 6.51
C ALA A 118 5.62 -8.26 7.06
N ALA A 119 5.28 -8.73 8.26
CA ALA A 119 5.90 -9.91 8.86
C ALA A 119 5.75 -11.16 7.96
N TRP A 120 4.55 -11.42 7.44
CA TRP A 120 4.31 -12.55 6.53
C TRP A 120 5.12 -12.45 5.24
N LEU A 121 5.23 -11.26 4.65
CA LEU A 121 6.06 -11.03 3.47
C LEU A 121 7.55 -11.23 3.78
N TYR A 122 8.00 -10.77 4.95
CA TYR A 122 9.38 -10.92 5.40
C TYR A 122 9.76 -12.40 5.61
N ASP A 123 8.88 -13.19 6.22
CA ASP A 123 9.04 -14.64 6.36
C ASP A 123 9.16 -15.31 4.99
N ARG A 124 8.35 -14.89 4.02
CA ARG A 124 8.38 -15.44 2.67
C ARG A 124 9.67 -15.10 1.92
N LEU A 125 10.19 -13.88 2.09
CA LEU A 125 11.50 -13.49 1.56
C LEU A 125 12.62 -14.31 2.22
N THR A 126 12.53 -14.51 3.53
CA THR A 126 13.52 -15.30 4.29
C THR A 126 13.53 -16.76 3.83
N GLU A 127 12.36 -17.37 3.66
CA GLU A 127 12.21 -18.73 3.13
C GLU A 127 12.78 -18.84 1.71
N ALA A 128 12.54 -17.85 0.85
CA ALA A 128 13.11 -17.80 -0.49
C ALA A 128 14.64 -17.68 -0.50
N CYS A 129 15.23 -16.97 0.48
CA CYS A 129 16.68 -16.82 0.60
C CYS A 129 17.37 -18.09 1.11
N VAL A 130 16.75 -18.80 2.05
CA VAL A 130 17.36 -19.95 2.75
C VAL A 130 17.00 -21.29 2.12
N GLY A 131 15.92 -21.36 1.34
CA GLY A 131 15.43 -22.61 0.72
C GLY A 131 16.41 -23.26 -0.28
N PRO A 132 16.99 -22.52 -1.25
CA PRO A 132 17.91 -23.10 -2.22
C PRO A 132 19.24 -23.55 -1.58
N PRO A 133 19.80 -24.69 -2.00
CA PRO A 133 21.07 -25.18 -1.44
C PRO A 133 22.27 -24.34 -1.91
N GLY A 134 23.12 -23.94 -0.96
CA GLY A 134 24.34 -23.16 -1.22
C GLY A 134 24.12 -21.64 -1.15
N MET A 135 25.17 -20.87 -1.48
CA MET A 135 25.14 -19.39 -1.46
C MET A 135 25.19 -18.77 -2.86
N ALA A 136 25.32 -19.58 -3.91
CA ALA A 136 25.55 -19.09 -5.27
C ALA A 136 24.42 -18.18 -5.79
N HIS A 137 23.16 -18.42 -5.38
CA HIS A 137 22.04 -17.55 -5.77
C HIS A 137 22.09 -16.20 -5.04
N LEU A 138 22.59 -16.16 -3.80
CA LEU A 138 22.72 -14.91 -3.03
C LEU A 138 23.90 -14.05 -3.50
N GLU A 139 24.84 -14.63 -4.24
CA GLU A 139 25.94 -13.90 -4.89
C GLU A 139 25.52 -13.22 -6.20
N ASP A 140 24.33 -13.53 -6.72
CA ASP A 140 23.79 -12.89 -7.92
C ASP A 140 23.39 -11.42 -7.61
N PRO A 141 24.01 -10.43 -8.29
CA PRO A 141 23.69 -9.02 -8.09
C PRO A 141 22.25 -8.66 -8.49
N THR A 142 21.63 -9.42 -9.39
CA THR A 142 20.24 -9.20 -9.81
C THR A 142 19.27 -9.62 -8.69
N LEU A 143 19.44 -10.81 -8.10
CA LEU A 143 18.63 -11.26 -6.97
C LEU A 143 18.80 -10.35 -5.76
N THR A 144 20.04 -9.93 -5.48
CA THR A 144 20.32 -8.99 -4.38
C THR A 144 19.59 -7.64 -4.57
N SER A 145 19.55 -7.12 -5.80
CA SER A 145 18.80 -5.91 -6.15
C SER A 145 17.30 -6.08 -5.93
N ASP A 146 16.75 -7.23 -6.33
CA ASP A 146 15.34 -7.52 -6.18
C ASP A 146 14.94 -7.71 -4.71
N LEU A 147 15.77 -8.38 -3.91
CA LEU A 147 15.55 -8.52 -2.46
C LEU A 147 15.61 -7.18 -1.73
N ALA A 148 16.51 -6.27 -2.14
CA ALA A 148 16.59 -4.94 -1.54
C ALA A 148 15.31 -4.12 -1.78
N VAL A 149 14.78 -4.14 -3.01
CA VAL A 149 13.49 -3.48 -3.32
C VAL A 149 12.32 -4.21 -2.67
N ALA A 150 12.36 -5.55 -2.62
CA ALA A 150 11.31 -6.33 -2.00
C ALA A 150 11.18 -6.04 -0.50
N ARG A 151 12.22 -5.59 0.20
CA ARG A 151 12.15 -5.23 1.64
C ARG A 151 11.65 -3.82 1.92
N ASP A 152 11.43 -3.01 0.89
CA ASP A 152 11.06 -1.61 1.08
C ASP A 152 9.69 -1.43 1.76
N PHE A 153 8.82 -2.44 1.68
CA PHE A 153 7.52 -2.46 2.35
C PHE A 153 7.63 -2.33 3.89
N ASP A 154 8.75 -2.75 4.46
CA ASP A 154 9.04 -2.74 5.90
C ASP A 154 9.97 -1.58 6.27
N LEU A 155 11.03 -1.38 5.49
CA LEU A 155 12.05 -0.36 5.74
C LEU A 155 11.55 1.07 5.51
N GLY A 156 10.56 1.24 4.64
CA GLY A 156 9.96 2.53 4.32
C GLY A 156 10.95 3.54 3.72
N MET A 157 11.88 3.10 2.88
CA MET A 157 12.92 3.98 2.33
C MET A 157 12.40 4.86 1.19
N THR A 158 11.47 4.33 0.39
CA THR A 158 10.86 5.05 -0.75
C THR A 158 9.44 5.52 -0.49
N GLY A 159 8.75 4.92 0.47
CA GLY A 159 7.41 5.28 0.92
C GLY A 159 7.16 4.86 2.37
N PRO A 160 6.00 5.20 2.95
CA PRO A 160 5.69 4.80 4.32
C PRO A 160 5.61 3.26 4.46
N PRO A 161 6.06 2.69 5.59
CA PRO A 161 5.89 1.26 5.90
C PRO A 161 4.44 0.79 5.74
N LEU A 162 4.23 -0.51 5.50
CA LEU A 162 2.90 -1.08 5.25
C LEU A 162 1.87 -0.77 6.33
N SER A 163 2.26 -0.71 7.61
CA SER A 163 1.35 -0.37 8.72
C SER A 163 0.79 1.04 8.64
N ILE A 164 1.58 1.99 8.13
CA ILE A 164 1.13 3.36 7.89
C ILE A 164 0.34 3.42 6.57
N SER A 165 0.86 2.81 5.51
CA SER A 165 0.22 2.80 4.18
C SER A 165 -1.18 2.18 4.19
N MET A 166 -1.42 1.17 5.02
CA MET A 166 -2.72 0.52 5.12
C MET A 166 -3.85 1.50 5.50
N ASP A 167 -3.60 2.41 6.46
CA ASP A 167 -4.62 3.39 6.88
C ASP A 167 -4.89 4.45 5.81
N PHE A 168 -3.86 4.87 5.06
CA PHE A 168 -4.03 5.76 3.91
C PHE A 168 -4.91 5.12 2.82
N ILE A 169 -4.66 3.86 2.49
CA ILE A 169 -5.47 3.09 1.53
C ILE A 169 -6.91 2.99 2.04
N ALA A 170 -7.08 2.62 3.31
CA ALA A 170 -8.39 2.45 3.92
C ALA A 170 -9.19 3.77 3.89
N SER A 171 -8.55 4.89 4.23
CA SER A 171 -9.16 6.21 4.26
C SER A 171 -9.61 6.67 2.86
N GLY A 172 -8.76 6.52 1.84
CA GLY A 172 -9.15 6.83 0.46
C GLY A 172 -10.33 6.00 -0.04
N MET A 173 -10.38 4.71 0.33
CA MET A 173 -11.52 3.83 -0.01
C MET A 173 -12.80 4.21 0.73
N VAL A 174 -12.70 4.57 2.02
CA VAL A 174 -13.83 5.07 2.80
C VAL A 174 -14.41 6.33 2.17
N GLU A 175 -13.57 7.27 1.73
CA GLU A 175 -14.02 8.49 1.04
C GLU A 175 -14.72 8.18 -0.28
N MET A 176 -14.18 7.27 -1.10
CA MET A 176 -14.82 6.82 -2.34
C MET A 176 -16.20 6.21 -2.09
N ILE A 177 -16.30 5.30 -1.11
CA ILE A 177 -17.57 4.64 -0.78
C ILE A 177 -18.55 5.64 -0.17
N GLY A 178 -18.07 6.57 0.67
CA GLY A 178 -18.85 7.67 1.21
C GLY A 178 -19.42 8.57 0.12
N GLY A 179 -18.59 8.96 -0.84
CA GLY A 179 -19.03 9.71 -2.02
C GLY A 179 -20.09 8.95 -2.82
N ALA A 180 -19.87 7.66 -3.08
CA ALA A 180 -20.82 6.83 -3.80
C ALA A 180 -22.16 6.65 -3.05
N ALA A 181 -22.10 6.38 -1.74
CA ALA A 181 -23.29 6.23 -0.89
C ALA A 181 -24.12 7.53 -0.85
N CYS A 182 -23.45 8.67 -0.66
CA CYS A 182 -24.10 9.98 -0.71
C CYS A 182 -24.68 10.29 -2.09
N ALA A 183 -23.99 9.92 -3.17
CA ALA A 183 -24.48 10.08 -4.54
C ALA A 183 -25.74 9.24 -4.80
N ILE A 184 -25.83 8.01 -4.27
CA ILE A 184 -27.04 7.17 -4.37
C ILE A 184 -28.22 7.82 -3.65
N VAL A 185 -28.00 8.33 -2.43
CA VAL A 185 -29.05 9.06 -1.68
C VAL A 185 -29.50 10.29 -2.46
N LEU A 186 -28.56 11.03 -3.05
CA LEU A 186 -28.87 12.21 -3.86
C LEU A 186 -29.62 11.85 -5.15
N ALA A 187 -29.31 10.73 -5.79
CA ALA A 187 -29.99 10.27 -7.00
C ALA A 187 -31.48 10.03 -6.78
N ALA A 188 -31.84 9.53 -5.59
CA ALA A 188 -33.22 9.32 -5.20
C ALA A 188 -34.01 10.65 -5.07
N TYR A 189 -33.33 11.77 -4.83
CA TYR A 189 -33.95 13.09 -4.73
C TYR A 189 -33.91 13.87 -6.06
N ALA A 190 -32.75 13.87 -6.72
CA ALA A 190 -32.52 14.55 -8.00
C ALA A 190 -31.55 13.74 -8.86
N TRP A 191 -32.07 13.01 -9.85
CA TRP A 191 -31.30 12.07 -10.68
C TRP A 191 -30.10 12.70 -11.42
N TRP A 192 -30.18 13.98 -11.78
CA TRP A 192 -29.12 14.70 -12.52
C TRP A 192 -27.97 15.18 -11.62
N ALA A 193 -28.25 15.47 -10.34
CA ALA A 193 -27.29 16.07 -9.43
C ALA A 193 -26.06 15.17 -9.14
N PRO A 194 -26.20 13.84 -8.94
CA PRO A 194 -25.06 12.93 -8.82
C PRO A 194 -24.17 12.89 -10.05
N ILE A 195 -24.74 13.08 -11.26
CA ILE A 195 -23.97 13.08 -12.51
C ILE A 195 -23.07 14.32 -12.55
N VAL A 196 -23.60 15.49 -12.19
CA VAL A 196 -22.83 16.73 -12.14
C VAL A 196 -21.75 16.66 -11.05
N LEU A 197 -22.09 16.18 -9.85
CA LEU A 197 -21.15 15.99 -8.75
C LEU A 197 -20.05 14.98 -9.08
N GLY A 198 -20.43 13.81 -9.61
CA GLY A 198 -19.50 12.78 -10.04
C GLY A 198 -18.60 13.26 -11.16
N GLY A 199 -19.12 14.06 -12.10
CA GLY A 199 -18.35 14.71 -13.15
C GLY A 199 -17.33 15.70 -12.59
N ALA A 200 -17.74 16.58 -11.68
CA ALA A 200 -16.84 17.53 -11.03
C ALA A 200 -15.74 16.83 -10.22
N TRP A 201 -16.10 15.78 -9.48
CA TRP A 201 -15.16 14.97 -8.71
C TRP A 201 -14.22 14.15 -9.59
N MET A 202 -14.70 13.57 -10.70
CA MET A 202 -13.83 12.86 -11.64
C MET A 202 -12.91 13.83 -12.39
N ALA A 203 -13.38 15.06 -12.67
CA ALA A 203 -12.56 16.08 -13.28
C ALA A 203 -11.35 16.45 -12.40
N THR A 204 -11.53 16.54 -11.07
CA THR A 204 -10.38 16.76 -10.17
C THR A 204 -9.39 15.60 -10.22
N HIS A 205 -9.88 14.35 -10.24
CA HIS A 205 -9.01 13.18 -10.40
C HIS A 205 -8.28 13.17 -11.74
N TRP A 206 -8.95 13.58 -12.82
CA TRP A 206 -8.35 13.67 -14.15
C TRP A 206 -7.29 14.78 -14.23
N LEU A 207 -7.61 15.98 -13.74
CA LEU A 207 -6.70 17.13 -13.72
C LEU A 207 -5.49 16.87 -12.84
N LEU A 208 -5.68 16.17 -11.72
CA LEU A 208 -4.61 15.82 -10.79
C LEU A 208 -3.97 14.46 -11.09
N ARG A 209 -4.39 13.75 -12.14
CA ARG A 209 -3.87 12.41 -12.46
C ARG A 209 -2.35 12.46 -12.63
N GLU A 210 -1.84 13.51 -13.27
CA GLU A 210 -0.41 13.68 -13.55
C GLU A 210 0.40 14.00 -12.29
N SER A 211 -0.22 14.62 -11.28
CA SER A 211 0.38 14.79 -9.96
C SER A 211 0.29 13.56 -9.07
N ALA A 212 -0.66 12.66 -9.34
CA ALA A 212 -0.88 11.41 -8.59
C ALA A 212 -0.07 10.24 -9.17
N ILE A 213 0.36 10.33 -10.43
CA ILE A 213 1.34 9.42 -11.01
C ILE A 213 2.69 9.79 -10.42
N TRP A 214 3.05 9.13 -9.32
CA TRP A 214 4.46 8.87 -9.08
C TRP A 214 4.97 8.15 -10.32
N PHE A 215 5.77 8.85 -11.13
CA PHE A 215 6.45 8.26 -12.28
C PHE A 215 7.07 6.92 -11.84
N ASP A 216 7.13 5.95 -12.75
CA ASP A 216 7.74 4.66 -12.48
C ASP A 216 9.25 4.87 -12.27
N ARG A 217 9.62 5.27 -11.05
CA ARG A 217 10.99 5.54 -10.58
C ARG A 217 11.83 4.25 -10.48
N ASN A 218 11.37 3.17 -11.12
CA ASN A 218 12.09 1.91 -11.23
C ASN A 218 13.09 1.90 -12.39
N THR A 219 13.61 3.06 -12.79
CA THR A 219 14.76 3.08 -13.70
C THR A 219 15.98 2.47 -13.00
N GLU A 220 16.85 1.82 -13.77
CA GLU A 220 18.05 1.19 -13.24
C GLU A 220 18.97 2.20 -12.52
N GLU A 221 18.97 3.45 -12.98
CA GLU A 221 19.71 4.55 -12.36
C GLU A 221 19.16 4.93 -10.98
N VAL A 222 17.84 5.10 -10.84
CA VAL A 222 17.22 5.41 -9.54
C VAL A 222 17.40 4.24 -8.57
N ARG A 223 17.24 3.00 -9.02
CA ARG A 223 17.48 1.78 -8.22
C ARG A 223 18.94 1.68 -7.77
N GLY A 224 19.89 2.04 -8.64
CA GLY A 224 21.31 2.14 -8.29
C GLY A 224 21.56 3.19 -7.20
N ALA A 225 21.01 4.40 -7.38
CA ALA A 225 21.14 5.48 -6.40
C ALA A 225 20.50 5.14 -5.04
N GLN A 226 19.37 4.42 -5.04
CA GLN A 226 18.73 3.92 -3.82
C GLN A 226 19.64 2.99 -3.04
N ARG A 227 20.26 2.01 -3.71
CA ARG A 227 21.21 1.07 -3.08
C ARG A 227 22.40 1.79 -2.47
N ASP A 228 22.99 2.72 -3.20
CA ASP A 228 24.12 3.49 -2.71
C ASP A 228 23.77 4.35 -1.49
N ALA A 229 22.55 4.92 -1.48
CA ALA A 229 22.06 5.72 -0.37
C ALA A 229 21.77 4.87 0.87
N ASP A 230 21.14 3.69 0.73
CA ASP A 230 20.91 2.75 1.84
C ASP A 230 22.25 2.24 2.41
N TYR A 231 23.19 1.85 1.54
CA TYR A 231 24.52 1.43 1.98
C TYR A 231 25.24 2.52 2.78
N ALA A 232 25.23 3.76 2.27
CA ALA A 232 25.84 4.89 2.97
C ALA A 232 25.15 5.21 4.31
N TYR A 233 23.82 5.08 4.36
CA TYR A 233 23.04 5.27 5.58
C TYR A 233 23.40 4.23 6.65
N ARG A 234 23.39 2.94 6.29
CA ARG A 234 23.76 1.85 7.20
C ARG A 234 25.20 1.96 7.66
N LEU A 235 26.11 2.34 6.76
CA LEU A 235 27.50 2.58 7.13
C LEU A 235 27.61 3.66 8.22
N ALA A 236 26.80 4.73 8.13
CA ALA A 236 26.82 5.84 9.08
C ALA A 236 26.15 5.51 10.43
N VAL A 237 25.06 4.73 10.42
CA VAL A 237 24.17 4.55 11.58
C VAL A 237 24.35 3.22 12.29
N ASP A 238 24.75 2.16 11.58
CA ASP A 238 24.82 0.83 12.17
C ASP A 238 26.00 0.68 13.15
N PRO A 239 25.84 -0.09 14.23
CA PRO A 239 26.90 -0.30 15.21
C PRO A 239 28.05 -1.15 14.65
N GLN A 240 27.80 -1.98 13.64
CA GLN A 240 28.75 -2.95 13.08
C GLN A 240 30.03 -2.29 12.51
N PRO A 241 29.96 -1.26 11.65
CA PRO A 241 31.15 -0.53 11.15
C PRO A 241 31.71 0.50 12.15
N SER A 242 31.04 0.78 13.27
CA SER A 242 31.34 1.93 14.13
C SER A 242 32.77 1.96 14.72
N LYS A 243 33.41 0.79 14.89
CA LYS A 243 34.78 0.71 15.38
C LYS A 243 35.79 1.08 14.29
N GLU A 244 35.58 0.59 13.07
CA GLU A 244 36.43 0.86 11.92
C GLU A 244 36.36 2.33 11.53
N LEU A 245 35.17 2.91 11.53
CA LEU A 245 35.00 4.34 11.24
C LEU A 245 35.77 5.24 12.21
N ARG A 246 35.78 4.90 13.50
CA ARG A 246 36.54 5.65 14.52
C ARG A 246 38.03 5.39 14.45
N LEU A 247 38.43 4.14 14.23
CA LEU A 247 39.84 3.73 14.15
C LEU A 247 40.54 4.37 12.95
N PHE A 248 39.87 4.41 11.81
CA PHE A 248 40.40 4.94 10.55
C PHE A 248 40.06 6.42 10.32
N GLY A 249 39.32 7.07 11.22
CA GLY A 249 38.95 8.47 11.09
C GLY A 249 38.02 8.76 9.89
N LEU A 250 37.15 7.82 9.53
CA LEU A 250 36.29 7.89 8.33
C LEU A 250 34.92 8.52 8.60
N VAL A 251 34.71 9.13 9.77
CA VAL A 251 33.40 9.68 10.18
C VAL A 251 32.93 10.77 9.21
N ASP A 252 33.75 11.80 8.98
CA ASP A 252 33.38 12.93 8.12
C ASP A 252 33.15 12.47 6.67
N TRP A 253 34.03 11.60 6.16
CA TRP A 253 33.87 10.99 4.83
C TRP A 253 32.55 10.22 4.68
N THR A 254 32.13 9.50 5.72
CA THR A 254 30.90 8.70 5.70
C THR A 254 29.66 9.60 5.71
N ILE A 255 29.67 10.66 6.52
CA ILE A 255 28.60 11.64 6.57
C ILE A 255 28.47 12.35 5.21
N ASP A 256 29.58 12.85 4.67
CA ASP A 256 29.60 13.53 3.36
C ASP A 256 29.12 12.60 2.25
N ARG A 257 29.52 11.33 2.29
CA ARG A 257 29.06 10.33 1.34
C ARG A 257 27.55 10.12 1.45
N PHE A 258 27.02 9.97 2.66
CA PHE A 258 25.57 9.78 2.87
C PHE A 258 24.78 10.98 2.34
N VAL A 259 25.18 12.21 2.71
CA VAL A 259 24.53 13.44 2.23
C VAL A 259 24.52 13.50 0.71
N ASN A 260 25.68 13.29 0.07
CA ASN A 260 25.78 13.32 -1.39
C ASN A 260 24.89 12.26 -2.07
N ARG A 261 24.87 11.02 -1.56
CA ARG A 261 24.06 9.94 -2.14
C ARG A 261 22.56 10.17 -1.94
N ARG A 262 22.16 10.68 -0.76
CA ARG A 262 20.76 10.99 -0.47
C ARG A 262 20.25 12.16 -1.31
N THR A 263 21.06 13.21 -1.49
CA THR A 263 20.71 14.35 -2.35
C THR A 263 20.62 13.93 -3.82
N ARG A 264 21.56 13.11 -4.31
CA ARG A 264 21.49 12.56 -5.68
C ARG A 264 20.26 11.70 -5.89
N LEU A 265 19.92 10.83 -4.93
CA LEU A 265 18.70 10.04 -5.00
C LEU A 265 17.47 10.94 -5.11
N HIS A 266 17.37 11.98 -4.27
CA HIS A 266 16.26 12.92 -4.34
C HIS A 266 16.18 13.62 -5.70
N ALA A 267 17.30 14.11 -6.26
CA ALA A 267 17.32 14.75 -7.58
C ALA A 267 16.83 13.80 -8.68
N LEU A 268 17.36 12.57 -8.72
CA LEU A 268 16.95 11.56 -9.70
C LEU A 268 15.47 11.17 -9.58
N GLN A 269 14.90 11.20 -8.37
CA GLN A 269 13.47 10.95 -8.15
C GLN A 269 12.57 12.09 -8.66
N TYR A 270 13.09 13.31 -8.80
CA TYR A 270 12.36 14.45 -9.37
C TYR A 270 12.51 14.56 -10.89
N GLU A 271 13.63 14.10 -11.44
CA GLU A 271 13.91 14.15 -12.89
C GLU A 271 13.31 12.99 -13.68
N ALA A 272 13.03 11.86 -13.02
CA ALA A 272 12.41 10.65 -13.61
C ALA A 272 10.87 10.69 -13.54
#